data_AF-W2ZFT4-F1
#
_entry.id   AF-W2ZFT4-F1
#
_cell.length_a   1.000
_cell.length_b   1.000
_cell.length_c   1.000
_cell.angle_alpha   90.00
_cell.angle_beta   90.00
_cell.angle_gamma   90.00
#
_symmetry.space_group_name_H-M   'P 1'
#
loop_
_entity.id
_entity.type
_entity.pdbx_description
1 polymer ?
#
loop_
_entity_poly.entity_id
_entity_poly.type
_entity_poly.pdbx_seq_one_letter_code
_entity_poly.pdbx_strand_id
1 'polypeptide(L)'
;MINHPKSTNTNFSNDFAVLVLEKPSSFKSVALAALDDPELKVGESEAKIGWDDTGGEGTMAYELTREDVQLMSNDNCLDDMNVDDTMLCSRGIPNVASCTGAYSGSLVVERPSGDVLVGVLSWGDDCV
;
A
#
# COMPACT_ATOMS: atom_id res chain seq x y z
N MET A 1 7.37 -1.43 -19.12
CA MET A 1 7.16 -2.02 -17.78
C MET A 1 8.36 -2.86 -17.44
N ILE A 2 8.88 -2.72 -16.23
CA ILE A 2 10.03 -3.46 -15.73
C ILE A 2 9.58 -4.12 -14.43
N ASN A 3 9.42 -5.44 -14.44
CA ASN A 3 9.08 -6.19 -13.24
C ASN A 3 10.33 -6.39 -12.39
N HIS A 4 10.18 -6.49 -11.08
CA HIS A 4 11.29 -6.87 -10.22
C HIS A 4 11.78 -8.29 -10.60
N PRO A 5 13.11 -8.53 -10.78
CA PRO A 5 13.63 -9.81 -11.27
C PRO A 5 13.41 -10.98 -10.31
N LYS A 6 13.09 -10.69 -9.04
CA LYS A 6 12.76 -11.67 -8.00
C LYS A 6 11.27 -11.70 -7.64
N SER A 7 10.40 -11.02 -8.39
CA SER A 7 8.96 -11.08 -8.19
C SER A 7 8.46 -12.52 -8.41
N THR A 8 7.60 -13.02 -7.51
CA THR A 8 6.97 -14.33 -7.66
C THR A 8 5.48 -14.28 -7.33
N ASN A 9 4.68 -15.05 -8.06
CA ASN A 9 3.24 -15.17 -7.80
C ASN A 9 2.90 -16.19 -6.69
N THR A 10 3.91 -16.88 -6.13
CA THR A 10 3.67 -17.94 -5.14
C THR A 10 3.48 -17.36 -3.75
N ASN A 11 4.26 -16.33 -3.41
CA ASN A 11 4.28 -15.72 -2.09
C ASN A 11 4.25 -14.19 -2.16
N PHE A 12 4.10 -13.58 -3.35
CA PHE A 12 4.07 -12.13 -3.55
C PHE A 12 5.32 -11.38 -3.06
N SER A 13 6.47 -12.05 -2.90
CA SER A 13 7.73 -11.37 -2.60
C SER A 13 8.12 -10.45 -3.75
N ASN A 14 8.60 -9.24 -3.43
CA ASN A 14 8.98 -8.21 -4.39
C ASN A 14 7.89 -7.93 -5.44
N ASP A 15 6.61 -7.91 -5.03
CA ASP A 15 5.48 -7.69 -5.91
C ASP A 15 5.30 -6.21 -6.28
N PHE A 16 6.17 -5.73 -7.16
CA PHE A 16 6.05 -4.42 -7.76
C PHE A 16 6.68 -4.38 -9.16
N ALA A 17 6.26 -3.39 -9.94
CA ALA A 17 6.82 -3.10 -11.26
C ALA A 17 7.00 -1.59 -11.46
N VAL A 18 7.95 -1.24 -12.32
CA VAL A 18 8.20 0.15 -12.72
C VAL A 18 7.67 0.39 -14.12
N LEU A 19 6.80 1.40 -14.26
CA LEU A 19 6.36 1.92 -15.55
C LEU A 19 7.19 3.14 -15.92
N VAL A 20 7.95 3.04 -17.02
CA VAL A 20 8.72 4.16 -17.56
C VAL A 20 7.83 4.93 -18.51
N LEU A 21 7.56 6.20 -18.20
CA LEU A 21 6.80 7.08 -19.06
C LEU A 21 7.60 7.42 -20.32
N GLU A 22 6.93 7.46 -21.47
CA GLU A 22 7.55 7.89 -22.73
C GLU A 22 8.02 9.36 -22.66
N LYS A 23 7.29 10.19 -21.92
CA LYS A 23 7.57 11.61 -21.71
C LYS A 23 7.53 11.94 -20.22
N PRO A 24 8.36 12.88 -19.75
CA PRO A 24 8.27 13.34 -18.37
C PRO A 24 6.88 13.87 -18.03
N SER A 25 6.40 13.55 -16.82
CA SER A 25 5.16 14.11 -16.29
C SER A 25 5.32 15.60 -15.99
N SER A 26 4.27 16.38 -16.24
CA SER A 26 4.19 17.77 -15.75
C SER A 26 3.77 17.86 -14.28
N PHE A 27 3.28 16.76 -13.70
CA PHE A 27 2.89 16.69 -12.31
C PHE A 27 4.10 16.37 -11.44
N LYS A 28 4.20 17.05 -10.29
CA LYS A 28 5.17 16.71 -9.26
C LYS A 28 4.80 15.34 -8.67
N SER A 29 5.76 14.42 -8.64
CA SER A 29 5.57 13.12 -7.99
C SER A 29 5.56 13.26 -6.47
N VAL A 30 4.86 12.35 -5.81
CA VAL A 30 5.03 12.08 -4.38
C VAL A 30 6.48 11.66 -4.09
N ALA A 31 6.97 11.95 -2.88
CA ALA A 31 8.28 11.46 -2.48
C ALA A 31 8.23 9.95 -2.25
N LEU A 32 9.34 9.24 -2.48
CA LEU A 32 9.48 7.84 -2.08
C LEU A 32 10.15 7.79 -0.71
N ALA A 33 9.70 6.89 0.16
CA ALA A 33 10.39 6.60 1.41
C ALA A 33 11.83 6.14 1.15
N ALA A 34 12.74 6.47 2.07
CA ALA A 34 14.07 5.89 2.08
C ALA A 34 14.00 4.42 2.55
N LEU A 35 14.95 3.58 2.14
CA LEU A 35 14.99 2.16 2.50
C LEU A 35 14.93 1.91 4.02
N ASP A 36 15.60 2.78 4.79
CA ASP A 36 15.62 2.73 6.26
C ASP A 36 15.09 4.05 6.83
N ASP A 37 13.96 4.56 6.32
CA ASP A 37 13.40 5.84 6.76
C ASP A 37 13.11 5.80 8.28
N PRO A 38 13.90 6.49 9.13
CA PRO A 38 13.72 6.47 10.58
C PRO A 38 12.44 7.21 11.00
N GLU A 39 11.80 7.93 10.08
CA GLU A 39 10.53 8.60 10.32
C GLU A 39 9.35 7.64 10.22
N LEU A 40 9.47 6.50 9.52
CA LEU A 40 8.41 5.48 9.47
C LEU A 40 8.36 4.69 10.76
N LYS A 41 7.22 4.76 11.45
CA LYS A 41 7.06 4.14 12.78
C LYS A 41 5.86 3.24 12.83
N VAL A 42 6.04 2.06 13.41
CA VAL A 42 4.93 1.16 13.75
C VAL A 42 3.86 1.93 14.53
N GLY A 43 2.60 1.80 14.09
CA GLY A 43 1.45 2.51 14.63
C GLY A 43 1.22 3.91 14.06
N GLU A 44 2.08 4.40 13.17
CA GLU A 44 1.85 5.63 12.40
C GLU A 44 0.61 5.46 11.51
N SER A 45 -0.16 6.54 11.38
CA SER A 45 -1.34 6.57 10.52
C SER A 45 -0.92 6.78 9.07
N GLU A 46 -1.49 6.00 8.18
CA GLU A 46 -1.21 6.02 6.75
C GLU A 46 -2.52 6.17 5.99
N ALA A 47 -2.45 6.78 4.81
CA ALA A 47 -3.54 6.90 3.88
C ALA A 47 -3.42 5.81 2.81
N LYS A 48 -4.42 4.94 2.76
CA LYS A 48 -4.63 4.00 1.67
C LYS A 48 -5.50 4.68 0.62
N ILE A 49 -5.01 4.76 -0.62
CA ILE A 49 -5.63 5.55 -1.69
C ILE A 49 -5.85 4.68 -2.93
N GLY A 50 -7.06 4.66 -3.46
CA GLY A 50 -7.42 3.85 -4.64
C GLY A 50 -8.81 4.14 -5.22
N TRP A 51 -9.22 3.33 -6.20
CA TRP A 51 -10.55 3.37 -6.82
C TRP A 51 -11.29 2.03 -6.71
N ASP A 52 -10.78 1.14 -5.86
CA ASP A 52 -11.25 -0.25 -5.81
C ASP A 52 -12.50 -0.43 -4.93
N ASP A 53 -12.88 -1.69 -4.70
CA ASP A 53 -14.10 -2.12 -3.99
C ASP A 53 -14.40 -1.34 -2.69
N THR A 54 -15.45 -0.51 -2.68
CA THR A 54 -15.75 0.40 -1.56
C THR A 54 -16.58 -0.19 -0.42
N GLY A 55 -16.81 -1.50 -0.34
CA GLY A 55 -17.58 -2.03 0.80
C GLY A 55 -18.33 -3.34 0.61
N GLY A 56 -17.78 -4.27 -0.17
CA GLY A 56 -18.27 -5.64 -0.25
C GLY A 56 -18.57 -6.04 -1.68
N GLU A 57 -17.66 -6.83 -2.23
CA GLU A 57 -17.66 -7.50 -3.53
C GLU A 57 -18.30 -6.73 -4.71
N GLY A 58 -17.44 -6.09 -5.49
CA GLY A 58 -17.72 -5.76 -6.90
C GLY A 58 -18.30 -4.36 -7.17
N THR A 59 -18.33 -3.49 -6.16
CA THR A 59 -18.69 -2.08 -6.35
C THR A 59 -17.43 -1.20 -6.42
N MET A 60 -17.00 -0.88 -7.63
CA MET A 60 -15.86 0.02 -7.86
C MET A 60 -16.20 1.47 -7.54
N ALA A 61 -15.22 2.21 -7.03
CA ALA A 61 -15.38 3.64 -6.76
C ALA A 61 -15.38 4.46 -8.05
N TYR A 62 -16.31 5.40 -8.19
CA TYR A 62 -16.30 6.39 -9.28
C TYR A 62 -15.36 7.58 -8.99
N GLU A 63 -15.08 7.83 -7.72
CA GLU A 63 -14.20 8.88 -7.23
C GLU A 63 -13.05 8.24 -6.46
N LEU A 64 -11.93 8.97 -6.34
CA LEU A 64 -10.78 8.51 -5.58
C LEU A 64 -11.18 8.34 -4.12
N THR A 65 -10.93 7.16 -3.56
CA THR A 65 -11.15 6.86 -2.15
C THR A 65 -9.86 6.99 -1.37
N ARG A 66 -10.02 7.34 -0.09
CA ARG A 66 -8.94 7.47 0.88
C ARG A 66 -9.44 6.91 2.21
N GLU A 67 -8.70 5.97 2.76
CA GLU A 67 -9.00 5.34 4.05
C GLU A 67 -7.77 5.44 4.96
N ASP A 68 -7.99 5.68 6.25
CA ASP A 68 -6.92 5.68 7.24
C ASP A 68 -6.64 4.25 7.73
N VAL A 69 -5.38 3.86 7.64
CA VAL A 69 -4.85 2.58 8.15
C VAL A 69 -3.68 2.85 9.09
N GLN A 70 -3.20 1.82 9.78
CA GLN A 70 -2.04 1.93 10.67
C GLN A 70 -0.93 0.96 10.27
N LEU A 71 0.30 1.46 10.24
CA LEU A 71 1.50 0.66 10.01
C LEU A 71 1.67 -0.40 11.11
N MET A 72 2.01 -1.62 10.72
CA MET A 72 2.30 -2.73 11.63
C MET A 72 3.70 -3.28 11.41
N SER A 73 4.31 -3.80 12.48
CA SER A 73 5.54 -4.59 12.35
C SER A 73 5.24 -5.94 11.73
N ASN A 74 6.12 -6.42 10.84
CA ASN A 74 5.98 -7.74 10.22
C ASN A 74 5.89 -8.86 11.27
N ASP A 75 6.60 -8.75 12.40
CA ASP A 75 6.48 -9.69 13.53
C ASP A 75 5.04 -9.86 14.03
N ASN A 76 4.25 -8.78 14.06
CA ASN A 76 2.86 -8.84 14.49
C ASN A 76 1.94 -9.38 13.38
N CYS A 77 2.33 -9.22 12.11
CA CYS A 77 1.55 -9.76 10.99
C CYS A 77 1.74 -11.26 10.83
N LEU A 78 2.90 -11.79 11.21
CA LEU A 78 3.23 -13.21 11.07
C LEU A 78 2.27 -14.14 11.83
N ASP A 79 1.54 -13.61 12.81
CA ASP A 79 0.50 -14.33 13.52
C ASP A 79 -0.73 -14.63 12.63
N ASP A 80 -1.00 -13.77 11.64
CA ASP A 80 -2.19 -13.83 10.78
C ASP A 80 -1.85 -14.11 9.31
N MET A 81 -0.66 -13.68 8.84
CA MET A 81 -0.27 -13.63 7.43
C MET A 81 1.19 -14.01 7.20
N ASN A 82 1.47 -14.71 6.09
CA ASN A 82 2.86 -15.02 5.72
C ASN A 82 3.53 -13.85 5.00
N VAL A 83 4.32 -13.05 5.72
CA VAL A 83 5.05 -11.89 5.20
C VAL A 83 6.58 -12.08 5.25
N ASP A 84 7.30 -11.42 4.35
CA ASP A 84 8.77 -11.37 4.35
C ASP A 84 9.31 -9.92 4.40
N ASP A 85 10.64 -9.77 4.28
CA ASP A 85 11.32 -8.47 4.35
C ASP A 85 11.08 -7.55 3.14
N THR A 86 10.40 -8.05 2.10
CA THR A 86 10.01 -7.27 0.92
C THR A 86 8.59 -6.71 1.02
N MET A 87 7.91 -6.98 2.15
CA MET A 87 6.53 -6.60 2.41
C MET A 87 6.44 -5.70 3.63
N LEU A 88 5.35 -4.92 3.66
CA LEU A 88 4.95 -4.09 4.78
C LEU A 88 3.47 -4.33 5.04
N CYS A 89 3.10 -4.39 6.32
CA CYS A 89 1.72 -4.60 6.71
C CYS A 89 1.08 -3.32 7.21
N SER A 90 -0.22 -3.20 6.94
CA SER A 90 -1.07 -2.24 7.61
C SER A 90 -2.36 -2.91 8.07
N ARG A 91 -3.04 -2.31 9.04
CA ARG A 91 -4.37 -2.73 9.47
C ARG A 91 -5.37 -1.59 9.33
N GLY A 92 -6.62 -1.97 9.03
CA GLY A 92 -7.75 -1.05 9.16
C GLY A 92 -7.90 -0.58 10.61
N ILE A 93 -8.35 0.66 10.78
CA ILE A 93 -8.86 1.17 12.05
C ILE A 93 -10.21 0.48 12.34
N PRO A 94 -10.63 0.28 13.62
CA PRO A 94 -11.89 -0.40 13.92
C PRO A 94 -13.07 0.10 13.08
N ASN A 95 -13.80 -0.84 12.46
CA ASN A 95 -14.91 -0.64 11.52
C ASN A 95 -14.53 -0.22 10.08
N VAL A 96 -13.25 -0.27 9.70
CA VAL A 96 -12.79 -0.15 8.31
C VAL A 96 -12.22 -1.50 7.88
N ALA A 97 -12.79 -2.10 6.83
CA ALA A 97 -12.23 -3.34 6.28
C ALA A 97 -10.89 -3.04 5.58
N SER A 98 -9.89 -3.88 5.80
CA SER A 98 -8.53 -3.73 5.29
C SER A 98 -8.46 -3.58 3.77
N CYS A 99 -9.43 -4.15 3.06
CA CYS A 99 -9.49 -4.20 1.60
C CYS A 99 -10.39 -3.12 0.96
N THR A 100 -11.20 -2.37 1.74
CA THR A 100 -12.10 -1.34 1.20
C THR A 100 -11.31 -0.30 0.40
N GLY A 101 -11.56 -0.19 -0.90
CA GLY A 101 -11.04 0.84 -1.78
C GLY A 101 -9.73 0.51 -2.49
N ALA A 102 -9.09 -0.66 -2.25
CA ALA A 102 -7.72 -0.85 -2.72
C ALA A 102 -7.24 -2.30 -2.93
N TYR A 103 -7.57 -2.95 -4.05
CA TYR A 103 -6.76 -4.06 -4.58
C TYR A 103 -5.60 -3.55 -5.44
N SER A 104 -5.69 -2.32 -5.94
CA SER A 104 -4.60 -1.63 -6.65
C SER A 104 -4.53 -0.17 -6.24
N GLY A 105 -3.47 0.23 -5.54
CA GLY A 105 -3.37 1.57 -4.99
C GLY A 105 -2.03 1.87 -4.35
N SER A 106 -1.98 3.00 -3.65
CA SER A 106 -0.79 3.49 -2.94
C SER A 106 -1.06 3.58 -1.45
N LEU A 107 -0.03 3.29 -0.66
CA LEU A 107 0.01 3.53 0.77
C LEU A 107 0.96 4.71 1.04
N VAL A 108 0.43 5.76 1.65
CA VAL A 108 1.10 7.05 1.77
C VAL A 108 1.08 7.53 3.22
N VAL A 109 2.21 8.04 3.71
CA VAL A 109 2.25 8.82 4.96
C VAL A 109 2.11 10.30 4.60
N GLU A 110 1.06 10.93 5.09
CA GLU A 110 0.79 12.35 4.87
C GLU A 110 1.51 13.17 5.95
N ARG A 111 2.42 14.08 5.54
CA ARG A 111 3.21 14.90 6.45
C ARG A 111 3.08 16.39 6.10
N PRO A 112 3.24 17.32 7.07
CA PRO A 112 3.28 18.75 6.76
C PRO A 112 4.37 19.16 5.76
N SER A 113 5.46 18.39 5.68
CA SER A 113 6.56 18.55 4.72
C SER A 113 6.25 18.03 3.31
N GLY A 114 5.12 17.33 3.15
CA GLY A 114 4.72 16.66 1.93
C GLY A 114 4.58 15.15 2.11
N ASP A 115 3.73 14.57 1.28
CA ASP A 115 3.38 13.16 1.33
C ASP A 115 4.52 12.25 0.86
N VAL A 116 4.60 11.06 1.46
CA VAL A 116 5.62 10.04 1.18
C VAL A 116 4.95 8.72 0.84
N LEU A 117 5.25 8.15 -0.33
CA LEU A 117 4.87 6.80 -0.70
C LEU A 117 5.74 5.79 0.05
N VAL A 118 5.08 4.93 0.82
CA VAL A 118 5.74 3.94 1.69
C VAL A 118 5.48 2.52 1.24
N GLY A 119 4.42 2.29 0.47
CA GLY A 119 4.07 0.97 -0.05
C GLY A 119 3.14 1.02 -1.25
N VAL A 120 3.06 -0.12 -1.93
CA VAL A 120 2.08 -0.40 -2.97
C VAL A 120 1.22 -1.55 -2.50
N LEU A 121 -0.09 -1.48 -2.77
CA LEU A 121 -0.99 -2.56 -2.38
C LEU A 121 -0.77 -3.78 -3.28
N SER A 122 -0.72 -4.96 -2.66
CA SER A 122 -0.41 -6.24 -3.32
C SER A 122 -1.45 -7.31 -2.99
N TRP A 123 -1.50 -7.78 -1.73
CA TRP A 123 -2.44 -8.82 -1.30
C TRP A 123 -2.82 -8.65 0.18
N GLY A 124 -3.84 -9.38 0.61
CA GLY A 124 -4.29 -9.52 1.98
C GLY A 124 -5.44 -10.52 2.05
N ASP A 125 -5.69 -11.08 3.23
CA ASP A 125 -6.84 -11.96 3.44
C ASP A 125 -8.14 -11.17 3.21
N ASP A 126 -9.07 -11.84 2.53
CA ASP A 126 -10.22 -11.27 1.84
C ASP A 126 -11.08 -10.32 2.70
N CYS A 127 -11.76 -9.41 2.00
CA CYS A 127 -12.87 -8.59 2.46
C CYS A 127 -14.05 -9.40 3.02
N VAL A 128 -13.96 -9.93 4.23
CA VAL A 128 -15.13 -10.42 4.98
C VAL A 128 -15.58 -9.47 6.07
#